data_AF-A0AAW1JFD6-F1
#
_entry.id   AF-A0AAW1JFD6-F1
#
_cell.length_a   1.000
_cell.length_b   1.000
_cell.length_c   1.000
_cell.angle_alpha   90.00
_cell.angle_beta   90.00
_cell.angle_gamma   90.00
#
_symmetry.space_group_name_H-M   'P 1'
#
loop_
_entity.id
_entity.type
_entity.pdbx_description
1 polymer ?
#
loop_
_entity_poly.entity_id
_entity_poly.type
_entity_poly.pdbx_seq_one_letter_code
_entity_poly.pdbx_strand_id
1 'polypeptide(L)'
;MLRWTNELRAFAVKAFYKNADSAQRASRRDFNLLTRDLVPSANAINVWVRNFEETGNVTKKRGGSVRTARTPENVNRVWLVRTFSKVKRYAEMLVKFAFPAFDEHVNDRSLFQQDGATSHTAIISMDLLKLAFPGRLISRNGDIFWPACSPDLTAPDFFLSKAKGF
;
A
#
# COMPACT_ATOMS: atom_id res chain seq x y z
N MET A 1 11.35 -0.41 19.35
CA MET A 1 12.60 -0.06 20.09
C MET A 1 12.22 0.85 21.26
N LEU A 2 11.54 0.30 22.26
CA LEU A 2 10.95 1.04 23.39
C LEU A 2 11.47 0.49 24.74
N ARG A 3 12.79 0.29 24.87
CA ARG A 3 13.38 -0.18 26.13
C ARG A 3 13.85 0.97 27.05
N TRP A 4 14.19 2.12 26.47
CA TRP A 4 14.70 3.29 27.19
C TRP A 4 14.10 4.55 26.59
N THR A 5 13.48 5.39 27.43
CA THR A 5 12.89 6.68 27.02
C THR A 5 14.00 7.64 26.57
N ASN A 6 13.69 8.60 25.69
CA ASN A 6 14.67 9.58 25.24
C ASN A 6 15.17 10.47 26.39
N GLU A 7 14.31 10.76 27.36
CA GLU A 7 14.65 11.50 28.59
C GLU A 7 15.72 10.79 29.41
N LEU A 8 15.55 9.49 29.66
CA LEU A 8 16.54 8.67 30.38
C LEU A 8 17.88 8.62 29.63
N ARG A 9 17.84 8.53 28.30
CA ARG A 9 19.05 8.54 27.47
C ARG A 9 19.79 9.87 27.57
N ALA A 10 19.08 10.99 27.43
CA ALA A 10 19.65 12.32 27.53
C ALA A 10 20.21 12.58 28.93
N PHE A 11 19.50 12.14 29.98
CA PHE A 11 19.98 12.20 31.35
C PHE A 11 21.26 11.38 31.54
N ALA A 12 21.31 10.15 31.03
CA ALA A 12 22.47 9.29 31.14
C ALA A 12 23.71 9.89 30.45
N VAL A 13 23.55 10.51 29.27
CA VAL A 13 24.63 11.24 28.58
C VAL A 13 25.10 12.43 29.42
N LYS A 14 24.18 13.23 29.99
CA LYS A 14 24.52 14.36 30.87
C LYS A 14 25.24 13.90 32.15
N ALA A 15 24.81 12.79 32.74
CA ALA A 15 25.43 12.23 33.93
C ALA A 15 26.82 11.65 33.63
N PHE A 16 27.03 11.08 32.43
CA PHE A 16 28.32 10.59 31.97
C PHE A 16 29.38 11.70 31.94
N TYR A 17 29.06 12.86 31.35
CA TYR A 17 29.98 14.01 31.32
C TYR A 17 30.23 14.63 32.70
N LYS A 18 29.30 14.49 33.65
CA LYS A 18 29.48 14.97 35.02
C LYS A 18 30.35 14.02 35.85
N ASN A 19 30.18 12.70 35.71
CA ASN A 19 30.93 11.66 36.42
C ASN A 19 30.67 10.28 35.77
N ALA A 20 31.57 9.82 34.89
CA ALA A 20 31.42 8.62 34.05
C ALA A 20 30.92 7.36 34.79
N ASP A 21 31.49 7.04 35.95
CA ASP A 21 31.18 5.83 36.75
C ASP A 21 29.86 5.90 37.52
N SER A 22 29.16 7.03 37.45
CA SER A 22 27.92 7.29 38.19
C SER A 22 26.69 7.36 37.30
N ALA A 23 26.82 7.39 35.97
CA ALA A 23 25.68 7.59 35.08
C ALA A 23 24.55 6.56 35.30
N GLN A 24 24.92 5.30 35.54
CA GLN A 24 23.96 4.24 35.91
C GLN A 24 23.34 4.46 37.30
N ARG A 25 24.16 4.83 38.29
CA ARG A 25 23.73 5.06 39.69
C ARG A 25 22.83 6.30 39.81
N ALA A 26 23.17 7.38 39.11
CA ALA A 26 22.37 8.59 39.00
C ALA A 26 21.05 8.32 38.29
N SER A 27 21.06 7.52 37.21
CA SER A 27 19.84 7.12 36.51
C SER A 27 18.89 6.32 37.41
N ARG A 28 19.40 5.48 38.32
CA ARG A 28 18.58 4.78 39.32
C ARG A 28 17.91 5.74 40.30
N ARG A 29 18.66 6.72 40.83
CA ARG A 29 18.17 7.69 41.83
C ARG A 29 17.11 8.63 41.25
N ASP A 30 17.38 9.22 40.08
CA ASP A 30 16.55 10.30 39.55
C ASP A 30 15.28 9.79 38.86
N PHE A 31 15.25 8.52 38.42
CA PHE A 31 14.08 7.90 37.81
C PHE A 31 13.32 6.93 38.75
N ASN A 32 13.64 6.93 40.06
CA ASN A 32 12.99 6.07 41.07
C ASN A 32 12.88 4.59 40.66
N LEU A 33 13.93 4.06 40.03
CA LEU A 33 13.95 2.68 39.57
C LEU A 33 14.13 1.74 40.77
N LEU A 34 13.17 0.83 40.98
CA LEU A 34 13.23 -0.22 41.98
C LEU A 34 14.44 -1.14 41.75
N THR A 35 14.84 -1.90 42.76
CA THR A 35 16.04 -2.76 42.70
C THR A 35 16.01 -3.74 41.54
N ARG A 36 14.82 -4.19 41.14
CA ARG A 36 14.58 -5.12 40.02
C ARG A 36 14.42 -4.44 38.65
N ASP A 37 14.31 -3.12 38.61
CA ASP A 37 14.14 -2.40 37.36
C ASP A 37 15.43 -2.41 36.55
N LEU A 38 15.26 -2.52 35.24
CA LEU A 38 16.36 -2.55 34.29
C LEU A 38 17.03 -1.16 34.28
N VAL A 39 18.36 -1.14 34.30
CA VAL A 39 19.16 0.08 34.13
C VAL A 39 19.95 -0.01 32.83
N PRO A 40 20.16 1.12 32.12
CA PRO A 40 21.04 1.13 30.96
C PRO A 40 22.42 0.57 31.30
N SER A 41 22.91 -0.39 30.51
CA SER A 41 24.26 -0.92 30.70
C SER A 41 25.31 0.14 30.35
N ALA A 42 26.53 0.01 30.85
CA ALA A 42 27.65 0.89 30.49
C ALA A 42 27.84 0.96 28.97
N ASN A 43 27.71 -0.18 28.28
CA ASN A 43 27.76 -0.26 26.82
C ASN A 43 26.64 0.56 26.14
N ALA A 44 25.41 0.53 26.68
CA ALA A 44 24.32 1.33 26.14
C ALA A 44 24.60 2.83 26.29
N ILE A 45 25.13 3.24 27.44
CA ILE A 45 25.51 4.63 27.72
C ILE A 45 26.63 5.08 26.77
N ASN A 46 27.66 4.25 26.56
CA ASN A 46 28.76 4.57 25.64
C ASN A 46 28.27 4.73 24.19
N VAL A 47 27.35 3.87 23.73
CA VAL A 47 26.75 4.01 22.40
C VAL A 47 25.96 5.32 22.27
N TRP A 48 25.27 5.74 23.33
CA TRP A 48 24.52 7.00 23.35
C TRP A 48 25.41 8.23 23.34
N VAL A 49 26.47 8.22 24.15
CA VAL A 49 27.49 9.28 24.18
C VAL A 49 28.14 9.41 22.81
N ARG A 50 28.59 8.29 22.22
CA ARG A 50 29.17 8.30 20.87
C ARG A 50 28.23 8.86 19.81
N ASN A 51 26.97 8.40 19.77
CA ASN A 51 26.00 8.93 18.80
C ASN A 51 25.75 10.44 19.01
N PHE A 52 25.75 10.89 20.27
CA PHE A 52 25.58 12.30 20.62
C PHE A 52 26.78 13.15 20.17
N GLU A 53 28.00 12.69 20.40
CA GLU A 53 29.23 13.36 19.93
C GLU A 53 29.30 13.42 18.40
N GLU A 54 28.93 12.34 17.71
CA GLU A 54 29.00 12.26 16.25
C GLU A 54 27.90 13.05 15.53
N THR A 55 26.69 13.13 16.11
CA THR A 55 25.50 13.61 15.37
C THR A 55 24.63 14.61 16.12
N GLY A 56 24.96 14.95 17.38
CA GLY A 56 24.12 15.75 18.27
C GLY A 56 22.85 15.03 18.71
N ASN A 57 22.69 13.74 18.42
CA ASN A 57 21.49 12.97 18.73
C ASN A 57 21.84 11.70 19.51
N VAL A 58 21.11 11.47 20.60
CA VAL A 58 21.31 10.29 21.47
C VAL A 58 20.78 9.00 20.82
N THR A 59 19.96 9.14 19.77
CA THR A 59 19.34 8.04 19.02
C THR A 59 19.95 7.89 17.64
N LYS A 60 20.10 6.63 17.17
CA LYS A 60 20.45 6.37 15.77
C LYS A 60 19.30 6.84 14.89
N LYS A 61 19.52 7.83 14.02
CA LYS A 61 18.60 8.07 12.90
C LYS A 61 18.53 6.78 12.07
N ARG A 62 17.35 6.17 11.98
CA ARG A 62 17.11 5.23 10.89
C ARG A 62 17.20 6.06 9.62
N GLY A 63 18.14 5.72 8.73
CA GLY A 63 18.18 6.30 7.40
C GLY A 63 16.79 6.19 6.81
N GLY A 64 16.22 7.31 6.38
CA GLY A 64 14.97 7.28 5.63
C GLY A 64 15.16 6.36 4.42
N SER A 65 14.08 5.69 4.00
CA SER A 65 14.12 5.01 2.71
C SER A 65 14.58 6.01 1.65
N VAL A 66 15.63 5.69 0.91
CA VAL A 66 16.05 6.52 -0.22
C VAL A 66 14.84 6.59 -1.14
N ARG A 67 14.35 7.80 -1.41
CA ARG A 67 13.26 7.99 -2.38
C ARG A 67 13.71 7.36 -3.69
N THR A 68 13.06 6.28 -4.11
CA THR A 68 13.35 5.67 -5.39
C THR A 68 13.04 6.71 -6.45
N ALA A 69 14.05 7.10 -7.23
CA ALA A 69 13.86 8.02 -8.34
C ALA A 69 12.76 7.49 -9.26
N ARG A 70 11.95 8.39 -9.81
CA ARG A 70 10.88 8.09 -10.77
C ARG A 70 11.49 7.71 -12.13
N THR A 71 12.29 6.65 -12.15
CA THR A 71 12.87 6.12 -13.38
C THR A 71 11.76 5.47 -14.22
N PRO A 72 11.89 5.46 -15.56
CA PRO A 72 10.95 4.77 -16.45
C PRO A 72 10.71 3.32 -16.03
N GLU A 73 11.72 2.62 -15.53
CA GLU A 73 11.62 1.22 -15.09
C GLU A 73 10.76 1.07 -13.84
N ASN A 74 10.88 1.96 -12.86
CA ASN A 74 10.07 1.92 -11.65
C ASN A 74 8.61 2.27 -11.96
N VAL A 75 8.40 3.25 -12.85
CA VAL A 75 7.08 3.59 -13.37
C VAL A 75 6.49 2.38 -14.09
N ASN A 76 7.21 1.77 -15.03
CA ASN A 76 6.78 0.58 -15.76
C ASN A 76 6.48 -0.60 -14.83
N ARG A 77 7.33 -0.84 -13.82
CA ARG A 77 7.10 -1.90 -12.83
C ARG A 77 5.80 -1.69 -12.06
N VAL A 78 5.57 -0.47 -11.58
CA VAL A 78 4.32 -0.12 -10.88
C VAL A 78 3.12 -0.24 -11.81
N TRP A 79 3.24 0.23 -13.06
CA TRP A 79 2.20 0.09 -14.08
C TRP A 79 1.89 -1.38 -14.36
N LEU A 80 2.88 -2.21 -14.61
CA LEU A 80 2.71 -3.64 -14.88
C LEU A 80 2.03 -4.34 -13.71
N VAL A 81 2.52 -4.14 -12.48
CA VAL A 81 1.93 -4.75 -11.29
C VAL A 81 0.47 -4.31 -11.10
N ARG A 82 0.20 -3.00 -11.24
CA ARG A 82 -1.14 -2.46 -11.03
C ARG A 82 -2.11 -2.88 -12.13
N THR A 83 -1.69 -2.83 -13.39
CA THR A 83 -2.50 -3.23 -14.54
C THR A 83 -2.77 -4.73 -14.52
N PHE A 84 -1.74 -5.55 -14.34
CA PHE A 84 -1.89 -7.01 -14.28
C PHE A 84 -2.80 -7.43 -13.11
N SER A 85 -2.65 -6.80 -11.94
CA SER A 85 -3.53 -7.04 -10.80
C SER A 85 -4.99 -6.68 -11.11
N LYS A 86 -5.26 -5.55 -11.78
CA LYS A 86 -6.61 -5.15 -12.18
C LYS A 86 -7.23 -6.13 -13.18
N VAL A 87 -6.48 -6.52 -14.22
CA VAL A 87 -6.92 -7.49 -15.22
C VAL A 87 -7.29 -8.82 -14.55
N LYS A 88 -6.41 -9.34 -13.69
CA LYS A 88 -6.65 -10.59 -12.96
C LYS A 88 -7.90 -10.51 -12.08
N ARG A 89 -8.05 -9.43 -11.31
CA ARG A 89 -9.22 -9.23 -10.45
C ARG A 89 -10.52 -9.16 -11.24
N TYR A 90 -10.50 -8.50 -12.40
CA TYR A 90 -11.67 -8.40 -13.25
C TYR A 90 -12.07 -9.76 -13.82
N ALA A 91 -11.11 -10.52 -14.37
CA ALA A 91 -11.35 -11.88 -14.84
C ALA A 91 -11.87 -12.81 -13.72
N GLU A 92 -11.28 -12.73 -12.52
CA GLU A 92 -11.77 -13.48 -11.35
C GLU A 92 -13.19 -13.06 -10.95
N MET A 93 -13.51 -11.77 -11.02
CA MET A 93 -14.85 -11.26 -10.72
C MET A 93 -15.88 -11.79 -11.72
N LEU A 94 -15.54 -11.80 -13.01
CA LEU A 94 -16.41 -12.36 -14.06
C LEU A 94 -16.77 -13.82 -13.75
N VAL A 95 -15.77 -14.65 -13.47
CA VAL A 95 -15.98 -16.09 -13.25
C VAL A 95 -16.67 -16.38 -11.92
N LYS A 96 -16.29 -15.69 -10.83
CA LYS A 96 -16.77 -16.02 -9.48
C LYS A 96 -18.11 -15.39 -9.13
N PHE A 97 -18.43 -14.24 -9.71
CA PHE A 97 -19.60 -13.45 -9.33
C PHE A 97 -20.51 -13.15 -10.50
N ALA A 98 -19.99 -12.61 -11.61
CA ALA A 98 -20.84 -12.14 -12.70
C ALA A 98 -21.54 -13.31 -13.43
N PHE A 99 -20.78 -14.28 -13.92
CA PHE A 99 -21.35 -15.41 -14.66
C PHE A 99 -22.34 -16.24 -13.83
N PRO A 100 -22.07 -16.59 -12.55
CA PRO A 100 -23.08 -17.25 -11.73
C PRO A 100 -24.34 -16.42 -11.53
N ALA A 101 -24.22 -15.10 -11.38
CA ALA A 101 -25.38 -14.22 -11.24
C ALA A 101 -26.18 -14.07 -12.55
N PHE A 102 -25.55 -14.31 -13.71
CA PHE A 102 -26.20 -14.26 -15.01
C PHE A 102 -27.03 -15.51 -15.31
N ASP A 103 -26.68 -16.65 -14.74
CA ASP A 103 -27.29 -17.95 -15.05
C ASP A 103 -28.82 -17.97 -14.82
N GLU A 104 -29.33 -17.15 -13.89
CA GLU A 104 -30.76 -17.06 -13.61
C GLU A 104 -31.52 -16.05 -14.51
N HIS A 105 -30.83 -15.10 -15.15
CA HIS A 105 -31.46 -13.90 -15.72
C HIS A 105 -31.02 -13.56 -17.15
N VAL A 106 -30.00 -14.25 -17.68
CA VAL A 106 -29.41 -14.01 -19.00
C VAL A 106 -29.74 -15.18 -19.91
N ASN A 107 -30.15 -14.90 -21.14
CA ASN A 107 -30.46 -15.92 -22.14
C ASN A 107 -29.70 -15.66 -23.45
N ASP A 108 -29.96 -16.50 -24.45
CA ASP A 108 -29.26 -16.45 -25.75
C ASP A 108 -29.53 -15.17 -26.55
N ARG A 109 -30.48 -14.32 -26.14
CA ARG A 109 -30.75 -13.01 -26.76
C ARG A 109 -30.13 -11.85 -26.00
N SER A 110 -29.59 -12.09 -24.80
CA SER A 110 -28.98 -11.04 -23.98
C SER A 110 -27.65 -10.58 -24.57
N LEU A 111 -27.45 -9.27 -24.65
CA LEU A 111 -26.19 -8.65 -25.06
C LEU A 111 -25.39 -8.26 -23.82
N PHE A 112 -24.08 -8.47 -23.83
CA PHE A 112 -23.19 -7.99 -22.78
C PHE A 112 -22.47 -6.73 -23.24
N GLN A 113 -22.58 -5.64 -22.49
CA GLN A 113 -21.94 -4.37 -22.81
C GLN A 113 -20.94 -3.96 -21.73
N GLN A 114 -19.74 -3.55 -22.14
CA GLN A 114 -18.72 -2.99 -21.26
C GLN A 114 -17.92 -1.88 -21.97
N ASP A 115 -17.35 -0.97 -21.17
CA ASP A 115 -16.54 0.14 -21.65
C ASP A 115 -15.10 -0.30 -22.03
N GLY A 116 -14.32 0.67 -22.53
CA GLY A 116 -12.96 0.45 -23.03
C GLY A 116 -11.85 0.43 -21.96
N ALA A 117 -12.16 0.16 -20.69
CA ALA A 117 -11.16 0.11 -19.62
C ALA A 117 -10.10 -0.97 -19.88
N THR A 118 -8.84 -0.72 -19.48
CA THR A 118 -7.71 -1.63 -19.78
C THR A 118 -7.93 -3.06 -19.30
N SER A 119 -8.58 -3.25 -18.14
CA SER A 119 -8.92 -4.58 -17.63
C SER A 119 -10.01 -5.27 -18.43
N HIS A 120 -10.94 -4.52 -19.01
CA HIS A 120 -12.08 -5.04 -19.77
C HIS A 120 -11.66 -5.47 -21.18
N THR A 121 -10.71 -4.74 -21.77
CA THR A 121 -10.16 -5.03 -23.11
C THR A 121 -9.00 -6.02 -23.11
N ALA A 122 -8.55 -6.47 -21.93
CA ALA A 122 -7.45 -7.42 -21.82
C ALA A 122 -7.85 -8.78 -22.41
N ILE A 123 -6.89 -9.46 -23.03
CA ILE A 123 -7.11 -10.74 -23.73
C ILE A 123 -7.88 -11.74 -22.86
N ILE A 124 -7.40 -12.00 -21.64
CA ILE A 124 -8.05 -12.95 -20.73
C ILE A 124 -9.51 -12.61 -20.42
N SER A 125 -9.86 -11.33 -20.32
CA SER A 125 -11.21 -10.88 -20.02
C SER A 125 -12.10 -10.96 -21.26
N MET A 126 -11.56 -10.58 -22.42
CA MET A 126 -12.26 -10.70 -23.70
C MET A 126 -12.54 -12.15 -24.08
N ASP A 127 -11.59 -13.06 -23.85
CA ASP A 127 -11.76 -14.49 -24.14
C ASP A 127 -12.87 -15.12 -23.30
N LEU A 128 -12.89 -14.82 -21.99
CA LEU A 128 -13.96 -15.26 -21.09
C LEU A 128 -15.33 -14.75 -21.55
N LEU A 129 -15.41 -13.47 -21.93
CA LEU A 129 -16.66 -12.85 -22.35
C LEU A 129 -17.13 -13.34 -23.73
N LYS A 130 -16.22 -13.55 -24.68
CA LYS A 130 -16.55 -14.12 -26.01
C LYS A 130 -17.04 -15.56 -25.89
N LEU A 131 -16.50 -16.33 -24.93
CA LEU A 131 -16.98 -17.67 -24.65
C LEU A 131 -18.39 -17.66 -24.06
N ALA A 132 -18.68 -16.74 -23.13
CA ALA A 132 -20.00 -16.62 -22.49
C ALA A 132 -21.07 -15.95 -23.38
N PHE A 133 -20.66 -15.02 -24.25
CA PHE A 133 -21.53 -14.19 -25.09
C PHE A 133 -21.09 -14.20 -26.57
N PRO A 134 -21.04 -15.37 -27.23
CA PRO A 134 -20.57 -15.47 -28.60
C PRO A 134 -21.46 -14.67 -29.56
N GLY A 135 -20.88 -13.73 -30.30
CA GLY A 135 -21.59 -12.84 -31.22
C GLY A 135 -22.45 -11.77 -30.54
N ARG A 136 -22.35 -11.65 -29.20
CA ARG A 136 -23.23 -10.84 -28.36
C ARG A 136 -22.48 -9.91 -27.41
N LEU A 137 -21.16 -9.77 -27.61
CA LEU A 137 -20.30 -8.92 -26.80
C LEU A 137 -20.11 -7.54 -27.44
N ILE A 138 -20.67 -6.52 -26.80
CA ILE A 138 -20.47 -5.10 -27.12
C ILE A 138 -19.29 -4.56 -26.30
N SER A 139 -18.16 -4.34 -26.95
CA SER A 139 -16.95 -3.81 -26.32
C SER A 139 -16.00 -3.24 -27.36
N ARG A 140 -14.97 -2.48 -26.93
CA ARG A 140 -13.94 -1.93 -27.84
C ARG A 140 -13.31 -3.00 -28.74
N ASN A 141 -13.10 -4.21 -28.21
CA ASN A 141 -12.52 -5.36 -28.93
C ASN A 141 -13.51 -6.55 -29.07
N GLY A 142 -14.81 -6.28 -28.85
CA GLY A 142 -15.89 -7.27 -28.88
C GLY A 142 -16.32 -7.64 -30.30
N ASP A 143 -17.38 -8.43 -30.39
CA ASP A 143 -18.00 -8.80 -31.67
C ASP A 143 -18.75 -7.60 -32.26
N ILE A 144 -19.33 -6.78 -31.38
CA ILE A 144 -20.00 -5.52 -31.72
C ILE A 144 -19.13 -4.38 -31.22
N PHE A 145 -18.68 -3.53 -32.15
CA PHE A 145 -17.78 -2.42 -31.84
C PHE A 145 -18.45 -1.38 -30.91
N TRP A 146 -17.74 -1.01 -29.84
CA TRP A 146 -18.13 0.09 -28.96
C TRP A 146 -17.12 1.24 -29.01
N PRO A 147 -17.55 2.49 -29.27
CA PRO A 147 -16.66 3.63 -29.41
C PRO A 147 -15.89 3.96 -28.12
N ALA A 148 -14.72 4.57 -28.29
CA ALA A 148 -13.91 5.07 -27.19
C ALA A 148 -14.51 6.36 -26.60
N CYS A 149 -14.52 6.46 -25.26
CA CYS A 149 -14.94 7.67 -24.56
C CYS A 149 -16.41 8.08 -24.82
N SER A 150 -17.33 7.13 -24.72
CA SER A 150 -18.78 7.38 -24.76
C SER A 150 -19.47 7.05 -23.43
N PRO A 151 -19.27 7.90 -22.38
CA PRO A 151 -19.98 7.74 -21.11
C PRO A 151 -21.50 7.93 -21.26
N ASP A 152 -21.91 8.72 -22.24
CA ASP A 152 -23.30 8.97 -22.62
C ASP A 152 -24.04 7.73 -23.13
N LEU A 153 -23.30 6.74 -23.62
CA LEU A 153 -23.87 5.50 -24.17
C LEU A 153 -23.76 4.31 -23.21
N THR A 154 -22.97 4.42 -22.14
CA THR A 154 -22.74 3.31 -21.21
C THR A 154 -23.77 3.36 -20.09
N ALA A 155 -24.73 2.42 -20.09
CA ALA A 155 -25.85 2.43 -19.13
C ALA A 155 -25.40 2.57 -17.65
N PRO A 156 -24.32 1.90 -17.19
CA PRO A 156 -23.78 2.11 -15.84
C PRO A 156 -23.32 3.55 -15.53
N ASP A 157 -22.78 4.28 -16.51
CA ASP A 157 -22.27 5.65 -16.33
C ASP A 157 -23.42 6.65 -16.09
N PHE A 158 -24.59 6.41 -16.71
CA PHE A 158 -25.82 7.14 -16.41
C PHE A 158 -26.19 7.03 -14.92
N PHE A 159 -26.23 5.81 -14.37
CA PHE A 159 -26.57 5.59 -12.96
C PHE A 159 -25.49 6.10 -11.99
N LEU A 160 -24.21 6.04 -12.37
CA LEU A 160 -23.11 6.55 -11.56
C LEU A 160 -23.15 8.07 -11.40
N SER A 161 -23.61 8.80 -12.43
CA SER A 161 -23.78 10.26 -12.38
C SER A 161 -24.89 10.69 -11.41
N LYS A 162 -25.98 9.92 -11.30
CA LYS A 162 -27.10 10.21 -10.40
C LYS A 162 -26.80 9.89 -8.93
N ALA A 163 -25.91 8.93 -8.67
CA ALA A 163 -25.50 8.57 -7.31
C ALA A 163 -24.52 9.58 -6.67
N LYS A 164 -23.82 10.36 -7.49
CA LYS A 164 -22.99 11.48 -7.05
C LYS A 164 -23.81 12.76 -7.20
N GLY A 165 -24.57 13.11 -6.18
CA GLY A 165 -25.44 14.29 -6.19
C GLY A 165 -24.74 15.53 -6.75
N PHE A 166 -25.20 15.96 -7.92
CA PHE A 166 -25.10 17.31 -8.45
C PHE A 166 -26.52 17.78 -8.74
#